data_AF-W2DX60-F1
#
_entry.id   AF-W2DX60-F1
#
_cell.length_a   1.000
_cell.length_b   1.000
_cell.length_c   1.000
_cell.angle_alpha   90.00
_cell.angle_beta   90.00
_cell.angle_gamma   90.00
#
_symmetry.space_group_name_H-M   'P 1'
#
loop_
_entity.id
_entity.type
_entity.pdbx_description
1 polymer ?
#
loop_
_entity_poly.entity_id
_entity_poly.type
_entity_poly.pdbx_seq_one_letter_code
_entity_poly.pdbx_strand_id
1 'polypeptide(L)'
;MFPTEWQEVVLQASSGERHIADVRTPSGMVIEFQRSTIHPEEVIARQNYYQNMIWVIDGTRTEFDRYNFRMGLSKVSENGLASFSWHSRSKLFARWWVSKPVFIDFGPDFGIWRVLRFDPTQKRGVVAYTHKEKLVEWITNGTTDFSFNGGPASDKSGTAGQ
;
A
#
# COMPACT_ATOMS: atom_id res chain seq x y z
N MET A 1 -4.45 -16.81 -3.07
CA MET A 1 -4.22 -16.29 -4.44
C MET A 1 -5.50 -15.67 -4.96
N PHE A 2 -5.43 -14.74 -5.91
CA PHE A 2 -6.62 -14.19 -6.56
C PHE A 2 -7.09 -15.10 -7.71
N PRO A 3 -8.37 -15.01 -8.14
CA PRO A 3 -8.86 -15.70 -9.33
C PRO A 3 -8.05 -15.34 -10.59
N THR A 4 -7.94 -16.27 -11.54
CA THR A 4 -7.13 -16.08 -12.76
C THR A 4 -7.71 -14.99 -13.66
N GLU A 5 -9.03 -14.92 -13.75
CA GLU A 5 -9.75 -13.94 -14.56
C GLU A 5 -9.62 -12.50 -14.03
N TRP A 6 -9.08 -12.31 -12.82
CA TRP A 6 -8.78 -10.99 -12.27
C TRP A 6 -7.36 -10.56 -12.57
N GLN A 7 -6.47 -11.47 -12.96
CA GLN A 7 -5.04 -11.19 -13.09
C GLN A 7 -4.68 -10.64 -14.46
N GLU A 8 -3.67 -9.77 -14.51
CA GLU A 8 -3.09 -9.21 -15.74
C GLU A 8 -4.14 -8.61 -16.71
N VAL A 9 -5.10 -7.87 -16.16
CA VAL A 9 -6.22 -7.33 -16.95
C VAL A 9 -5.78 -6.11 -17.73
N VAL A 10 -5.85 -6.21 -19.06
CA VAL A 10 -5.54 -5.12 -19.98
C VAL A 10 -6.68 -4.11 -20.01
N LEU A 11 -6.34 -2.85 -19.79
CA LEU A 11 -7.23 -1.70 -19.80
C LEU A 11 -6.71 -0.67 -20.79
N GLN A 12 -7.60 -0.11 -21.61
CA GLN A 12 -7.23 0.91 -22.59
C GLN A 12 -7.78 2.26 -22.14
N ALA A 13 -6.90 3.25 -22.05
CA ALA A 13 -7.28 4.63 -21.81
C ALA A 13 -7.92 5.26 -23.05
N SER A 14 -8.71 6.30 -22.85
CA SER A 14 -9.28 7.09 -23.95
C SER A 14 -8.20 7.76 -24.83
N SER A 15 -6.99 7.96 -24.29
CA SER A 15 -5.80 8.40 -25.02
C SER A 15 -5.22 7.34 -25.96
N GLY A 16 -5.67 6.08 -25.86
CA GLY A 16 -5.10 4.93 -26.56
C GLY A 16 -3.99 4.21 -25.77
N GLU A 17 -3.53 4.78 -24.66
CA GLU A 17 -2.55 4.16 -23.76
C GLU A 17 -3.09 2.84 -23.19
N ARG A 18 -2.23 1.82 -23.09
CA ARG A 18 -2.58 0.52 -22.51
C ARG A 18 -1.96 0.41 -21.12
N HIS A 19 -2.80 0.12 -20.14
CA HIS A 19 -2.40 -0.24 -18.79
C HIS A 19 -2.72 -1.71 -18.54
N ILE A 20 -1.85 -2.41 -17.82
CA ILE A 20 -2.09 -3.79 -17.40
C ILE A 20 -2.18 -3.75 -15.89
N ALA A 21 -3.37 -4.04 -15.35
CA ALA A 21 -3.59 -4.16 -13.92
C ALA A 21 -3.17 -5.56 -13.46
N ASP A 22 -2.30 -5.67 -12.46
CA ASP A 22 -1.88 -6.97 -11.96
C ASP A 22 -3.06 -7.78 -11.42
N VAL A 23 -3.98 -7.11 -10.70
CA VAL A 23 -5.28 -7.67 -10.32
C VAL A 23 -6.36 -6.60 -10.47
N ARG A 24 -7.50 -6.97 -11.05
CA ARG A 24 -8.72 -6.17 -11.09
C ARG A 24 -9.93 -6.98 -10.65
N THR A 25 -10.55 -6.53 -9.56
CA THR A 25 -11.77 -7.16 -9.02
C THR A 25 -13.01 -6.87 -9.90
N PRO A 26 -14.11 -7.63 -9.76
CA PRO A 26 -15.36 -7.37 -10.48
C PRO A 26 -15.99 -6.02 -10.14
N SER A 27 -15.73 -5.50 -8.92
CA SER A 27 -16.15 -4.15 -8.52
C SER A 27 -15.26 -3.04 -9.09
N GLY A 28 -14.24 -3.39 -9.87
CA GLY A 28 -13.35 -2.46 -10.55
C GLY A 28 -12.18 -1.94 -9.71
N MET A 29 -11.99 -2.43 -8.48
CA MET A 29 -10.79 -2.11 -7.69
C MET A 29 -9.56 -2.80 -8.29
N VAL A 30 -8.50 -2.02 -8.48
CA VAL A 30 -7.19 -2.46 -9.00
C VAL A 30 -6.19 -2.66 -7.85
N ILE A 31 -5.35 -3.68 -7.97
CA ILE A 31 -4.20 -3.91 -7.11
C ILE A 31 -2.97 -3.93 -8.00
N GLU A 32 -1.98 -3.14 -7.61
CA GLU A 32 -0.69 -3.09 -8.29
C GLU A 32 0.41 -3.57 -7.33
N PHE A 33 1.15 -4.59 -7.75
CA PHE A 33 2.27 -5.13 -7.01
C PHE A 33 3.56 -4.49 -7.51
N GLN A 34 4.29 -3.81 -6.62
CA GLN A 34 5.52 -3.15 -7.01
C GLN A 34 6.73 -3.67 -6.23
N ARG A 35 7.64 -4.30 -6.96
CA ARG A 35 8.97 -4.71 -6.47
C ARG A 35 10.09 -3.86 -7.04
N SER A 36 10.02 -3.51 -8.32
CA SER A 36 11.07 -2.78 -9.04
C SER A 36 11.03 -1.28 -8.76
N THR A 37 12.07 -0.56 -9.19
CA THR A 37 11.99 0.90 -9.20
C THR A 37 10.96 1.34 -10.23
N ILE A 38 10.07 2.25 -9.83
CA ILE A 38 9.06 2.87 -10.68
C ILE A 38 9.28 4.38 -10.68
N HIS A 39 9.11 5.03 -11.83
CA HIS A 39 9.24 6.48 -11.93
C HIS A 39 8.04 7.17 -11.27
N PRO A 40 8.23 8.31 -10.58
CA PRO A 40 7.12 9.04 -9.95
C PRO A 40 5.99 9.40 -10.93
N GLU A 41 6.34 9.71 -12.18
CA GLU A 41 5.36 10.01 -13.24
C GLU A 41 4.46 8.81 -13.53
N GLU A 42 5.00 7.59 -13.54
CA GLU A 42 4.21 6.37 -13.74
C GLU A 42 3.31 6.08 -12.53
N VAL A 43 3.79 6.33 -11.32
CA VAL A 43 2.96 6.25 -10.10
C VAL A 43 1.80 7.23 -10.17
N ILE A 44 2.02 8.46 -10.64
CA ILE A 44 0.95 9.47 -10.82
C ILE A 44 -0.01 9.03 -11.94
N ALA A 45 0.51 8.61 -13.10
CA ALA A 45 -0.29 8.18 -14.24
C ALA A 45 -1.23 7.03 -13.86
N ARG A 46 -0.71 5.97 -13.22
CA ARG A 46 -1.52 4.82 -12.77
C ARG A 46 -2.60 5.23 -11.76
N GLN A 47 -2.25 6.07 -10.77
CA GLN A 47 -3.22 6.53 -9.77
C GLN A 47 -4.33 7.38 -10.39
N ASN A 48 -3.98 8.22 -11.37
CA ASN A 48 -4.94 9.05 -12.09
C ASN A 48 -5.81 8.23 -13.04
N TYR A 49 -5.26 7.17 -13.63
CA TYR A 49 -5.99 6.30 -14.53
C TYR A 49 -6.97 5.38 -13.79
N TYR A 50 -6.47 4.59 -12.83
CA TYR A 50 -7.30 3.58 -12.18
C TYR A 50 -8.27 4.17 -11.17
N GLN A 51 -7.89 5.23 -10.46
CA GLN A 51 -8.64 5.88 -9.38
C GLN A 51 -8.98 4.99 -8.18
N ASN A 52 -9.70 3.90 -8.38
CA ASN A 52 -10.01 2.87 -7.38
C ASN A 52 -8.90 1.82 -7.35
N MET A 53 -7.80 2.11 -6.63
CA MET A 53 -6.66 1.20 -6.56
C MET A 53 -5.98 1.17 -5.20
N ILE A 54 -5.25 0.07 -4.94
CA ILE A 54 -4.28 -0.05 -3.85
C ILE A 54 -2.91 -0.47 -4.39
N TRP A 55 -1.86 -0.10 -3.66
CA TRP A 55 -0.50 -0.57 -3.90
C TRP A 55 -0.10 -1.66 -2.90
N VAL A 56 0.53 -2.72 -3.39
CA VAL A 56 1.20 -3.75 -2.57
C VAL A 56 2.68 -3.77 -2.91
N ILE A 57 3.51 -3.27 -1.98
CA ILE A 57 4.93 -3.04 -2.19
C ILE A 57 5.73 -4.16 -1.59
N ASP A 58 6.70 -4.68 -2.33
CA ASP A 58 7.68 -5.60 -1.78
C ASP A 58 8.68 -4.85 -0.86
N GLY A 59 8.54 -5.03 0.44
CA GLY A 59 9.43 -4.50 1.47
C GLY A 59 10.65 -5.38 1.74
N THR A 60 10.79 -6.51 1.04
CA THR A 60 11.88 -7.48 1.24
C THR A 60 13.10 -7.25 0.35
N ARG A 61 13.10 -6.17 -0.46
CA ARG A 61 14.20 -5.81 -1.36
C ARG A 61 15.58 -5.81 -0.69
N THR A 62 15.64 -5.42 0.58
CA THR A 62 16.86 -5.51 1.38
C THR A 62 16.51 -6.01 2.77
N GLU A 63 17.38 -6.83 3.36
CA GLU A 63 17.23 -7.27 4.75
C GLU A 63 17.30 -6.08 5.74
N PHE A 64 18.05 -5.04 5.35
CA PHE A 64 18.17 -3.80 6.12
C PHE A 64 16.84 -3.07 6.28
N ASP A 65 15.98 -3.04 5.26
CA ASP A 65 14.70 -2.33 5.36
C ASP A 65 13.76 -3.01 6.35
N ARG A 66 13.67 -4.34 6.31
CA ARG A 66 12.92 -5.12 7.30
C ARG A 66 13.49 -4.91 8.71
N TYR A 67 14.81 -4.97 8.87
CA TYR A 67 15.46 -4.76 10.17
C TYR A 67 15.21 -3.35 10.72
N ASN A 68 15.43 -2.31 9.91
CA ASN A 68 15.19 -0.92 10.33
C ASN A 68 13.73 -0.66 10.65
N PHE A 69 12.80 -1.21 9.86
CA PHE A 69 11.38 -1.09 10.14
C PHE A 69 11.03 -1.74 11.48
N ARG A 70 11.51 -2.97 11.73
CA ARG A 70 11.31 -3.65 13.01
C ARG A 70 11.88 -2.89 14.20
N MET A 71 13.10 -2.34 14.07
CA MET A 71 13.75 -1.58 15.13
C MET A 71 13.05 -0.25 15.44
N GLY A 72 12.42 0.36 14.43
CA GLY A 72 11.68 1.61 14.57
C GLY A 72 10.21 1.43 14.98
N LEU A 73 9.70 0.19 15.00
CA LEU A 73 8.29 -0.11 15.24
C LEU A 73 7.96 -0.11 16.74
N SER A 74 6.86 0.53 17.13
CA SER A 74 6.32 0.44 18.48
C SER A 74 5.68 -0.93 18.74
N LYS A 75 5.31 -1.19 20.00
CA LYS A 75 4.39 -2.30 20.29
C LYS A 75 3.11 -2.12 19.47
N VAL A 76 2.64 -3.21 18.85
CA VAL A 76 1.35 -3.27 18.17
C VAL A 76 0.24 -3.27 19.22
N SER A 77 -0.72 -2.36 19.10
CA SER A 77 -1.90 -2.30 19.96
C SER A 77 -2.90 -3.41 19.65
N GLU A 78 -3.90 -3.59 20.51
CA GLU A 78 -4.93 -4.64 20.35
C GLU A 78 -5.71 -4.53 19.03
N ASN A 79 -5.87 -3.31 18.51
CA ASN A 79 -6.50 -3.05 17.21
C ASN A 79 -5.53 -3.17 16.01
N GLY A 80 -4.32 -3.70 16.22
CA GLY A 80 -3.34 -3.94 15.15
C GLY A 80 -2.57 -2.70 14.70
N LEU A 81 -2.69 -1.56 15.38
CA LEU A 81 -1.97 -0.33 15.02
C LEU A 81 -0.60 -0.26 15.67
N ALA A 82 0.35 0.37 14.99
CA ALA A 82 1.65 0.71 15.56
C ALA A 82 2.17 2.03 14.98
N SER A 83 2.89 2.79 15.79
CA SER A 83 3.71 3.88 15.27
C SER A 83 5.08 3.34 14.86
N PHE A 84 5.77 4.06 13.98
CA PHE A 84 7.16 3.74 13.66
C PHE A 84 7.99 4.99 13.37
N SER A 85 9.30 4.88 13.61
CA SER A 85 10.30 5.80 13.07
C SER A 85 11.13 5.14 11.97
N TRP A 86 11.48 5.90 10.93
CA TRP A 86 12.21 5.40 9.77
C TRP A 86 13.63 5.98 9.71
N HIS A 87 14.60 5.20 10.16
CA HIS A 87 16.02 5.60 10.16
C HIS A 87 16.87 4.92 9.08
N SER A 88 16.25 4.14 8.18
CA SER A 88 16.94 3.55 7.03
C SER A 88 17.39 4.61 6.02
N ARG A 89 18.46 4.30 5.27
CA ARG A 89 18.88 5.07 4.08
C ARG A 89 17.96 4.84 2.89
N SER A 90 17.17 3.77 2.91
CA SER A 90 16.19 3.47 1.87
C SER A 90 15.08 4.51 1.83
N LYS A 91 14.64 4.81 0.61
CA LYS A 91 13.53 5.74 0.35
C LYS A 91 12.17 5.03 0.34
N LEU A 92 12.05 3.80 0.85
CA LEU A 92 10.82 2.99 0.80
C LEU A 92 9.56 3.79 1.17
N PHE A 93 9.46 4.30 2.40
CA PHE A 93 8.27 5.04 2.84
C PHE A 93 8.12 6.41 2.17
N ALA A 94 9.23 7.11 1.90
CA ALA A 94 9.18 8.41 1.23
C ALA A 94 8.75 8.31 -0.25
N ARG A 95 9.14 7.23 -0.94
CA ARG A 95 8.74 6.95 -2.33
C ARG A 95 7.27 6.60 -2.45
N TRP A 96 6.72 5.93 -1.45
CA TRP A 96 5.31 5.56 -1.38
C TRP A 96 4.48 6.53 -0.54
N TRP A 97 4.94 7.78 -0.44
CA TRP A 97 4.18 8.88 0.14
C TRP A 97 3.15 9.37 -0.88
N VAL A 98 2.07 8.59 -1.05
CA VAL A 98 1.01 8.82 -2.04
C VAL A 98 -0.38 8.85 -1.38
N SER A 99 -1.39 9.32 -2.12
CA SER A 99 -2.77 9.45 -1.61
C SER A 99 -3.59 8.17 -1.71
N LYS A 100 -3.20 7.21 -2.56
CA LYS A 100 -3.85 5.90 -2.64
C LYS A 100 -3.33 4.95 -1.54
N PRO A 101 -4.14 3.99 -1.05
CA PRO A 101 -3.72 3.06 -0.02
C PRO A 101 -2.46 2.28 -0.40
N VAL A 102 -1.52 2.17 0.55
CA VAL A 102 -0.26 1.44 0.38
C VAL A 102 -0.14 0.37 1.44
N PHE A 103 0.16 -0.84 0.99
CA PHE A 103 0.57 -1.97 1.82
C PHE A 103 2.03 -2.30 1.51
N ILE A 104 2.80 -2.68 2.52
CA ILE A 104 4.17 -3.15 2.35
C ILE A 104 4.27 -4.57 2.91
N ASP A 105 4.59 -5.54 2.05
CA ASP A 105 4.82 -6.94 2.41
C ASP A 105 6.30 -7.11 2.80
N PHE A 106 6.57 -7.36 4.08
CA PHE A 106 7.92 -7.63 4.59
C PHE A 106 8.23 -9.13 4.67
N GLY A 107 7.47 -9.95 3.95
CA GLY A 107 7.66 -11.39 3.84
C GLY A 107 6.92 -12.18 4.92
N PRO A 108 6.99 -13.52 4.87
CA PRO A 108 6.21 -14.40 5.74
C PRO A 108 6.49 -14.19 7.24
N ASP A 109 7.72 -13.84 7.60
CA ASP A 109 8.13 -13.69 9.00
C ASP A 109 7.71 -12.36 9.63
N PHE A 110 7.38 -11.36 8.82
CA PHE A 110 7.08 -10.01 9.32
C PHE A 110 5.74 -9.45 8.81
N GLY A 111 5.10 -10.16 7.89
CA GLY A 111 3.75 -9.88 7.41
C GLY A 111 3.62 -8.62 6.55
N ILE A 112 2.38 -8.26 6.27
CA ILE A 112 2.01 -7.13 5.44
C ILE A 112 1.43 -6.01 6.29
N TRP A 113 1.84 -4.78 6.00
CA TRP A 113 1.51 -3.61 6.79
C TRP A 113 0.86 -2.55 5.93
N ARG A 114 -0.34 -2.13 6.32
CA ARG A 114 -0.95 -0.94 5.71
C ARG A 114 -0.26 0.29 6.27
N VAL A 115 0.27 1.15 5.40
CA VAL A 115 0.82 2.45 5.80
C VAL A 115 -0.31 3.46 5.85
N LEU A 116 -0.72 3.84 7.06
CA LEU A 116 -1.86 4.73 7.29
C LEU A 116 -1.50 6.21 7.21
N ARG A 117 -0.22 6.53 7.49
CA ARG A 117 0.34 7.88 7.55
C ARG A 117 1.86 7.78 7.53
N PHE A 118 2.53 8.68 6.81
CA PHE A 118 3.96 8.89 6.94
C PHE A 118 4.30 10.38 6.79
N ASP A 119 5.05 10.93 7.74
CA ASP A 119 5.66 12.25 7.65
C ASP A 119 7.09 12.06 7.13
N PRO A 120 7.39 12.48 5.89
CA PRO A 120 8.73 12.32 5.30
C PRO A 120 9.79 13.24 5.93
N THR A 121 9.37 14.34 6.56
CA THR A 121 10.26 15.30 7.24
C THR A 121 10.68 14.76 8.60
N GLN A 122 9.71 14.34 9.42
CA GLN A 122 9.98 13.75 10.74
C GLN A 122 10.40 12.29 10.67
N LYS A 123 10.21 11.63 9.51
CA LYS A 123 10.43 10.20 9.29
C LYS A 123 9.68 9.35 10.30
N ARG A 124 8.42 9.69 10.53
CA ARG A 124 7.53 8.99 11.48
C ARG A 124 6.22 8.64 10.80
N GLY A 125 5.65 7.50 11.15
CA GLY A 125 4.38 7.09 10.58
C GLY A 125 3.55 6.21 11.50
N VAL A 126 2.40 5.81 10.97
CA VAL A 126 1.50 4.84 11.60
C VAL A 126 1.17 3.77 10.59
N VAL A 127 1.18 2.52 11.05
CA VAL A 127 0.87 1.34 10.27
C VAL A 127 -0.22 0.54 10.95
N ALA A 128 -0.96 -0.24 10.18
CA ALA A 128 -1.80 -1.32 10.66
C ALA A 128 -1.23 -2.65 10.19
N TYR A 129 -1.06 -3.59 11.11
CA TYR A 129 -0.71 -4.96 10.78
C TYR A 129 -1.90 -5.65 10.12
N THR A 130 -1.64 -6.34 9.01
CA THR A 130 -2.64 -7.09 8.27
C THR A 130 -2.07 -8.48 7.97
N HIS A 131 -2.89 -9.53 8.13
CA HIS A 131 -2.52 -10.86 7.64
C HIS A 131 -2.75 -10.93 6.13
N LYS A 132 -1.84 -11.56 5.40
CA LYS A 132 -1.91 -11.65 3.93
C LYS A 132 -3.20 -12.35 3.49
N GLU A 133 -3.59 -13.39 4.20
CA GLU A 133 -4.80 -14.18 3.96
C GLU A 133 -6.04 -13.31 4.14
N LYS A 134 -6.08 -12.50 5.20
CA LYS A 134 -7.19 -11.55 5.46
C LYS A 134 -7.26 -10.46 4.41
N LEU A 135 -6.13 -9.95 3.93
CA LEU A 135 -6.13 -8.96 2.85
C LEU A 135 -6.75 -9.54 1.57
N VAL A 136 -6.36 -10.76 1.20
CA VAL A 136 -6.95 -11.46 0.05
C VAL A 136 -8.44 -11.69 0.28
N GLU A 137 -8.83 -12.21 1.44
CA GLU A 137 -10.22 -12.44 1.81
C GLU A 137 -11.08 -11.16 1.69
N TRP A 138 -10.61 -10.04 2.26
CA TRP A 138 -11.35 -8.77 2.21
C TRP A 138 -11.54 -8.25 0.80
N ILE A 139 -10.51 -8.40 -0.03
CA ILE A 139 -10.54 -8.00 -1.44
C ILE A 139 -11.49 -8.91 -2.22
N THR A 140 -11.39 -10.23 -2.02
CA THR A 140 -12.23 -11.21 -2.70
C THR A 140 -13.70 -11.04 -2.36
N ASN A 141 -14.01 -10.75 -1.10
CA ASN A 141 -15.38 -10.61 -0.63
C ASN A 141 -15.93 -9.18 -0.78
N GLY A 142 -15.10 -8.21 -1.19
CA GLY A 142 -15.48 -6.80 -1.27
C GLY A 142 -15.87 -6.19 0.08
N THR A 143 -15.40 -6.76 1.20
CA THR A 143 -15.85 -6.40 2.56
C THR A 143 -15.15 -5.17 3.13
N THR A 144 -14.25 -4.54 2.39
CA THR A 144 -13.51 -3.37 2.87
C THR A 144 -13.27 -2.37 1.75
N ASP A 145 -13.73 -1.15 1.97
CA ASP A 145 -13.32 -0.02 1.18
C ASP A 145 -12.01 0.55 1.74
N PHE A 146 -10.90 0.29 1.04
CA PHE A 146 -9.61 0.83 1.44
C PHE A 146 -9.48 2.33 1.15
N SER A 147 -10.34 2.90 0.29
CA SER A 147 -10.29 4.30 -0.14
C SER A 147 -10.65 5.28 0.98
N PHE A 148 -11.53 4.88 1.91
CA PHE A 148 -12.03 5.74 3.01
C PHE A 148 -10.96 6.25 3.98
N ASN A 149 -9.79 5.63 4.00
CA ASN A 149 -8.71 5.96 4.94
C ASN A 149 -7.47 6.55 4.27
N GLY A 150 -7.51 6.75 2.95
CA GLY A 150 -6.42 7.31 2.16
C GLY A 150 -5.12 6.49 2.20
N GLY A 151 -4.10 7.08 1.60
CA GLY A 151 -2.72 6.60 1.58
C GLY A 151 -1.81 7.34 2.57
N PRO A 152 -0.51 7.05 2.55
CA PRO A 152 0.46 7.64 3.48
C PRO A 152 0.55 9.16 3.44
N ALA A 153 0.19 9.79 2.32
CA ALA A 153 0.19 11.24 2.11
C ALA A 153 -1.19 11.90 2.28
N SER A 154 -2.23 11.15 2.66
CA SER A 154 -3.57 11.73 2.84
C SER A 154 -3.64 12.55 4.12
N ASP A 155 -4.11 13.80 4.02
CA ASP A 155 -4.38 14.65 5.17
C ASP A 155 -5.52 14.06 6.02
N LYS A 156 -5.26 13.89 7.32
CA LYS A 156 -6.26 13.45 8.31
C LYS A 156 -6.53 14.55 9.33
N SER A 157 -6.67 15.78 8.86
CA SER A 157 -7.25 16.88 9.64
C SER A 157 -8.79 16.73 9.63
N GLY A 158 -9.33 15.73 10.34
CA GLY A 158 -10.80 15.56 10.35
C GLY A 158 -11.43 14.39 11.07
N THR A 159 -10.71 13.56 11.84
CA THR A 159 -11.33 12.49 12.64
C THR A 159 -10.74 12.42 14.05
N ALA A 160 -10.86 13.55 14.76
CA ALA A 160 -10.99 13.58 16.20
C ALA A 160 -12.25 14.40 16.49
N GLY A 161 -13.41 13.73 16.53
CA GLY A 161 -14.69 14.40 16.66
C GLY A 161 -15.88 13.49 16.37
N GLN A 162 -16.07 12.48 17.22
CA GLN A 162 -17.35 12.04 17.80
C GLN A 162 -17.11 10.81 18.69
#